data_AF-A0A3D2MXS1-F1
#
_entry.id   AF-A0A3D2MXS1-F1
#
_cell.length_a   1.000
_cell.length_b   1.000
_cell.length_c   1.000
_cell.angle_alpha   90.00
_cell.angle_beta   90.00
_cell.angle_gamma   90.00
#
_symmetry.space_group_name_H-M   'P 1'
#
loop_
_entity.id
_entity.type
_entity.pdbx_description
1 polymer ?
#
loop_
_entity_poly.entity_id
_entity_poly.type
_entity_poly.pdbx_seq_one_letter_code
_entity_poly.pdbx_strand_id
1 'polypeptide(L)'
;MAIQSLGYIGVNATSLISWRDFSCDIMGLEDVSAALGDENTHYYKMDTHPYRLFVQHSETDGLRLCGWETNNQAGLDEVAAALTAAKVPFAWGDDALITKRRVQNILSFTDPAGNHHEAYWGVVSDFKPLNSPQAVSGFVTGDQGLGHIVLPAPNFDDT
;
A
#
# COMPACT_ATOMS: atom_id res chain seq x y z
N MET A 1 13.95 8.16 12.26
CA MET A 1 13.14 6.94 12.14
C MET A 1 12.81 6.81 10.66
N ALA A 2 13.25 5.73 10.02
CA ALA A 2 13.23 5.59 8.57
C ALA A 2 11.80 5.46 8.01
N ILE A 3 11.01 4.54 8.57
CA ILE A 3 9.59 4.36 8.26
C ILE A 3 8.73 5.34 9.08
N GLN A 4 7.77 5.99 8.42
CA GLN A 4 6.87 6.97 9.02
C GLN A 4 5.47 6.41 9.23
N SER A 5 4.90 5.74 8.22
CA SER A 5 3.50 5.32 8.28
C SER A 5 3.20 4.12 7.38
N LEU A 6 2.04 3.50 7.62
CA LEU A 6 1.44 2.56 6.67
C LEU A 6 0.81 3.36 5.52
N GLY A 7 1.48 3.32 4.38
CA GLY A 7 1.20 4.15 3.21
C GLY A 7 0.07 3.62 2.34
N TYR A 8 0.11 2.34 2.00
CA TYR A 8 -0.99 1.63 1.31
C TYR A 8 -1.04 0.16 1.70
N ILE A 9 -2.16 -0.50 1.40
CA ILE A 9 -2.29 -1.96 1.42
C ILE A 9 -2.75 -2.50 0.07
N GLY A 10 -2.27 -3.71 -0.24
CA GLY A 10 -2.74 -4.50 -1.37
C GLY A 10 -3.52 -5.71 -0.89
N VAL A 11 -4.64 -6.02 -1.55
CA VAL A 11 -5.45 -7.21 -1.24
C VAL A 11 -5.66 -8.05 -2.51
N ASN A 12 -5.58 -9.37 -2.37
CA ASN A 12 -6.01 -10.33 -3.37
C ASN A 12 -7.49 -10.61 -3.18
N ALA A 13 -8.24 -10.63 -4.27
CA ALA A 13 -9.67 -10.87 -4.23
C ALA A 13 -10.17 -11.74 -5.38
N THR A 14 -11.11 -12.63 -5.08
CA THR A 14 -11.86 -13.43 -6.07
C THR A 14 -12.93 -12.63 -6.80
N SER A 15 -13.39 -11.51 -6.21
CA SER A 15 -14.42 -10.64 -6.78
C SER A 15 -14.06 -9.16 -6.62
N LEU A 16 -13.64 -8.52 -7.72
CA LEU A 16 -13.34 -7.09 -7.74
C LEU A 16 -14.59 -6.23 -7.54
N ILE A 17 -15.75 -6.68 -8.04
CA ILE A 17 -17.00 -5.93 -7.91
C ILE A 17 -17.48 -5.86 -6.46
N SER A 18 -17.35 -6.96 -5.72
CA SER A 18 -17.69 -6.98 -4.29
C SER A 18 -16.79 -6.03 -3.49
N TRP A 19 -15.51 -5.93 -3.84
CA TRP A 19 -14.60 -4.96 -3.24
C TRP A 19 -14.92 -3.52 -3.63
N ARG A 20 -15.37 -3.28 -4.86
CA ARG A 20 -15.82 -1.94 -5.30
C ARG A 20 -17.03 -1.51 -4.49
N ASP A 21 -18.04 -2.36 -4.36
CA ASP A 21 -19.27 -2.05 -3.63
C ASP A 21 -18.97 -1.82 -2.14
N PHE A 22 -18.13 -2.65 -1.53
CA PHE A 22 -17.72 -2.45 -0.14
C PHE A 22 -16.92 -1.15 0.05
N SER A 23 -15.89 -0.93 -0.77
CA SER A 23 -14.99 0.23 -0.63
C SER A 23 -15.74 1.53 -0.90
N CYS A 24 -16.60 1.57 -1.91
CA CYS A 24 -17.31 2.79 -2.29
C CYS A 24 -18.56 2.99 -1.45
N ASP A 25 -19.44 1.99 -1.38
CA ASP A 25 -20.80 2.19 -0.90
C ASP A 25 -20.91 2.04 0.63
N ILE A 26 -19.94 1.34 1.26
CA ILE A 26 -19.89 1.18 2.71
C ILE A 26 -18.79 2.03 3.34
N MET A 27 -17.55 1.91 2.87
CA MET A 27 -16.44 2.66 3.46
C MET A 27 -16.42 4.13 3.01
N GLY A 28 -16.97 4.46 1.84
CA GLY A 28 -16.93 5.81 1.28
C GLY A 28 -15.59 6.18 0.63
N LEU A 29 -14.79 5.19 0.22
CA LEU A 29 -13.57 5.42 -0.56
C LEU A 29 -13.92 5.83 -1.99
N GLU A 30 -13.07 6.65 -2.60
CA GLU A 30 -13.23 7.03 -4.00
C GLU A 30 -12.59 5.97 -4.91
N ASP A 31 -13.36 5.48 -5.89
CA ASP A 31 -12.83 4.61 -6.94
C ASP A 31 -12.05 5.41 -7.97
N VAL A 32 -10.74 5.14 -8.05
CA VAL A 32 -9.81 5.77 -9.00
C VAL A 32 -9.28 4.76 -10.04
N SER A 33 -9.93 3.59 -10.15
CA SER A 33 -9.52 2.48 -11.03
C SER A 33 -9.55 2.87 -12.50
N ALA A 34 -10.43 3.79 -12.92
CA ALA A 34 -10.43 4.28 -14.30
C ALA A 34 -9.13 5.00 -14.69
N ALA A 35 -8.40 5.57 -13.72
CA ALA A 35 -7.16 6.30 -13.96
C ALA A 35 -5.90 5.46 -13.65
N LEU A 36 -5.97 4.56 -12.66
CA LEU A 36 -4.82 3.84 -12.12
C LEU A 36 -4.88 2.32 -12.31
N GLY A 37 -6.09 1.80 -12.53
CA GLY A 37 -6.40 0.39 -12.60
C GLY A 37 -6.28 -0.22 -13.99
N ASP A 38 -6.58 -1.51 -14.01
CA ASP A 38 -6.76 -2.32 -15.21
C ASP A 38 -7.88 -3.33 -14.95
N GLU A 39 -8.14 -4.24 -15.91
CA GLU A 39 -9.19 -5.26 -15.78
C GLU A 39 -9.02 -6.18 -14.56
N ASN A 40 -7.81 -6.25 -13.98
CA ASN A 40 -7.47 -7.13 -12.87
C ASN A 40 -7.12 -6.37 -11.58
N THR A 41 -7.10 -5.03 -11.58
CA THR A 41 -6.67 -4.25 -10.43
C THR A 41 -7.50 -3.00 -10.25
N HIS A 42 -8.18 -2.89 -9.12
CA HIS A 42 -8.90 -1.69 -8.70
C HIS A 42 -8.11 -0.90 -7.66
N TYR A 43 -8.27 0.43 -7.65
CA TYR A 43 -7.59 1.34 -6.73
C TYR A 43 -8.60 2.26 -6.05
N TYR A 44 -8.43 2.47 -4.75
CA TYR A 44 -9.33 3.27 -3.92
C TYR A 44 -8.57 4.32 -3.12
N LYS A 45 -9.08 5.55 -3.17
CA LYS A 45 -8.51 6.75 -2.55
C LYS A 45 -9.24 7.08 -1.25
N MET A 46 -8.45 7.49 -0.25
CA MET A 46 -8.93 7.88 1.08
C MET A 46 -8.60 9.32 1.44
N ASP A 47 -7.58 9.91 0.80
CA ASP A 47 -7.08 11.25 1.11
C ASP A 47 -6.33 11.83 -0.11
N THR A 48 -5.37 12.74 0.11
CA THR A 48 -4.58 13.36 -0.95
C THR A 48 -3.59 12.40 -1.64
N HIS A 49 -3.37 11.20 -1.11
CA HIS A 49 -2.63 10.17 -1.85
C HIS A 49 -3.42 9.75 -3.09
N PRO A 50 -2.74 9.33 -4.18
CA PRO A 50 -3.44 8.87 -5.37
C PRO A 50 -4.33 7.65 -5.08
N TYR A 51 -3.93 6.81 -4.12
CA TYR A 51 -4.74 5.73 -3.55
C TYR A 51 -4.15 5.32 -2.18
N ARG A 52 -4.92 4.58 -1.37
CA ARG A 52 -4.45 3.94 -0.13
C ARG A 52 -4.73 2.43 -0.10
N LEU A 53 -5.66 1.95 -0.91
CA LEU A 53 -5.99 0.54 -1.08
C LEU A 53 -5.94 0.19 -2.56
N PHE A 54 -5.34 -0.94 -2.91
CA PHE A 54 -5.55 -1.57 -4.20
C PHE A 54 -5.99 -3.02 -4.01
N VAL A 55 -6.86 -3.47 -4.91
CA VAL A 55 -7.41 -4.83 -4.89
C VAL A 55 -7.10 -5.48 -6.24
N GLN A 56 -6.40 -6.60 -6.20
CA GLN A 56 -5.98 -7.34 -7.37
C GLN A 56 -6.75 -8.67 -7.46
N HIS A 57 -7.23 -9.00 -8.65
CA HIS A 57 -7.90 -10.27 -8.90
C HIS A 57 -6.95 -11.46 -8.63
N SER A 58 -7.47 -12.48 -7.95
CA SER A 58 -6.75 -13.70 -7.61
C SER A 58 -7.74 -14.87 -7.41
N GLU A 59 -7.25 -16.10 -7.50
CA GLU A 59 -8.05 -17.31 -7.22
C GLU A 59 -8.40 -17.45 -5.73
N THR A 60 -7.72 -16.72 -4.85
CA THR A 60 -7.90 -16.78 -3.40
C THR A 60 -7.91 -15.38 -2.79
N ASP A 61 -8.80 -15.15 -1.83
CA ASP A 61 -8.83 -13.91 -1.06
C ASP A 61 -7.70 -13.86 -0.03
N GLY A 62 -7.13 -12.68 0.22
CA GLY A 62 -6.15 -12.49 1.29
C GLY A 62 -5.33 -11.21 1.17
N LEU A 63 -4.57 -10.88 2.23
CA LEU A 63 -3.63 -9.78 2.16
C LEU A 63 -2.58 -10.06 1.08
N ARG A 64 -2.34 -9.08 0.21
CA ARG A 64 -1.29 -9.17 -0.79
C ARG A 64 0.02 -8.60 -0.26
N LEU A 65 -0.01 -7.39 0.32
CA LEU A 65 1.16 -6.72 0.88
C LEU A 65 0.82 -5.49 1.73
N CYS A 66 1.80 -5.02 2.49
CA CYS A 66 1.80 -3.71 3.15
C CYS A 66 2.87 -2.80 2.54
N GLY A 67 2.50 -1.58 2.16
CA GLY A 67 3.39 -0.53 1.70
C GLY A 67 3.72 0.46 2.81
N TRP A 68 5.00 0.55 3.19
CA TRP A 68 5.51 1.41 4.24
C TRP A 68 6.18 2.66 3.66
N GLU A 69 5.68 3.83 4.04
CA GLU A 69 6.25 5.10 3.59
C GLU A 69 7.43 5.49 4.46
N THR A 70 8.53 5.86 3.82
CA THR A 70 9.71 6.44 4.46
C THR A 70 9.78 7.94 4.24
N ASN A 71 10.49 8.63 5.12
CA ASN A 71 10.55 10.10 5.12
C ASN A 71 11.17 10.73 3.86
N ASN A 72 12.10 10.04 3.20
CA ASN A 72 12.83 10.46 2.02
C ASN A 72 13.71 9.30 1.50
N GLN A 73 14.49 9.57 0.45
CA GLN A 73 15.42 8.60 -0.12
C GLN A 73 16.41 8.01 0.90
N ALA A 74 16.99 8.84 1.77
CA ALA A 74 17.94 8.36 2.78
C ALA A 74 17.25 7.44 3.80
N GLY A 75 15.97 7.70 4.13
CA GLY A 75 15.17 6.77 4.94
C GLY A 75 14.96 5.42 4.25
N LEU A 76 14.72 5.40 2.94
CA LEU A 76 14.62 4.13 2.21
C LEU A 76 15.96 3.38 2.18
N ASP A 77 17.07 4.11 2.02
CA ASP A 77 18.43 3.53 2.08
C ASP A 77 18.75 2.98 3.48
N GLU A 78 18.29 3.63 4.55
CA GLU A 78 18.36 3.12 5.93
C GLU A 78 17.61 1.78 6.08
N VAL A 79 16.43 1.65 5.48
CA VAL A 79 15.68 0.37 5.46
C VAL A 79 16.46 -0.72 4.73
N ALA A 80 17.00 -0.42 3.55
CA ALA A 80 17.82 -1.37 2.78
C ALA A 80 19.07 -1.83 3.55
N ALA A 81 19.73 -0.92 4.25
CA ALA A 81 20.88 -1.23 5.10
C ALA A 81 20.49 -2.11 6.30
N ALA A 82 19.36 -1.83 6.95
CA ALA A 82 18.84 -2.63 8.05
C ALA A 82 18.48 -4.07 7.61
N LEU A 83 17.80 -4.22 6.47
CA LEU A 83 17.49 -5.52 5.88
C LEU A 83 18.76 -6.31 5.55
N THR A 84 19.77 -5.64 4.97
CA THR A 84 21.09 -6.24 4.69
C THR A 84 21.77 -6.74 5.97
N ALA A 85 21.80 -5.91 7.02
CA ALA A 85 22.41 -6.26 8.30
C ALA A 85 21.71 -7.44 8.98
N ALA A 86 20.37 -7.50 8.85
CA ALA A 86 19.54 -8.60 9.31
C ALA A 86 19.58 -9.85 8.39
N LYS A 87 20.28 -9.76 7.24
CA LYS A 87 20.34 -10.82 6.21
C LYS A 87 18.96 -11.19 5.65
N VAL A 88 18.03 -10.24 5.62
CA VAL A 88 16.73 -10.39 4.98
C VAL A 88 16.88 -10.03 3.50
N PRO A 89 16.60 -10.96 2.57
CA PRO A 89 16.63 -10.66 1.14
C PRO A 89 15.59 -9.60 0.78
N PHE A 90 15.98 -8.65 -0.07
CA PHE A 90 15.07 -7.68 -0.66
C PHE A 90 15.45 -7.42 -2.12
N ALA A 91 14.51 -6.86 -2.87
CA ALA A 91 14.72 -6.44 -4.25
C ALA A 91 14.31 -4.98 -4.41
N TRP A 92 15.12 -4.20 -5.13
CA TRP A 92 14.71 -2.88 -5.58
C TRP A 92 13.66 -3.01 -6.69
N GLY A 93 12.67 -2.13 -6.68
CA GLY A 93 11.65 -2.07 -7.71
C GLY A 93 12.21 -1.59 -9.05
N ASP A 94 11.65 -2.11 -10.13
CA ASP A 94 11.91 -1.61 -11.48
C ASP A 94 11.02 -0.39 -11.80
N ASP A 95 11.28 0.26 -12.94
CA ASP A 95 10.52 1.44 -13.39
C ASP A 95 9.02 1.14 -13.51
N ALA A 96 8.66 -0.11 -13.86
CA ALA A 96 7.28 -0.54 -13.98
C ALA A 96 6.58 -0.56 -12.61
N LEU A 97 7.21 -1.14 -11.58
CA LEU A 97 6.69 -1.16 -10.22
C LEU A 97 6.64 0.25 -9.61
N ILE A 98 7.70 1.04 -9.78
CA ILE A 98 7.78 2.43 -9.32
C ILE A 98 6.63 3.26 -9.91
N THR A 99 6.41 3.14 -11.22
CA THR A 99 5.30 3.82 -11.91
C THR A 99 3.94 3.31 -11.43
N LYS A 100 3.78 1.98 -11.30
CA LYS A 100 2.53 1.35 -10.84
C LYS A 100 2.16 1.78 -9.42
N ARG A 101 3.16 1.93 -8.54
CA ARG A 101 2.96 2.38 -7.15
C ARG A 101 2.91 3.89 -6.99
N ARG A 102 3.27 4.65 -8.03
CA ARG A 102 3.33 6.12 -8.02
C ARG A 102 4.23 6.65 -6.92
N VAL A 103 5.45 6.13 -6.86
CA VAL A 103 6.48 6.53 -5.89
C VAL A 103 7.76 6.90 -6.63
N GLN A 104 8.74 7.50 -5.95
CA GLN A 104 10.04 7.83 -6.56
C GLN A 104 10.99 6.63 -6.57
N ASN A 105 10.92 5.79 -5.54
CA ASN A 105 11.65 4.52 -5.48
C ASN A 105 11.00 3.58 -4.45
N ILE A 106 11.27 2.29 -4.57
CA ILE A 106 10.66 1.24 -3.76
C ILE A 106 11.59 0.02 -3.64
N LEU A 107 11.51 -0.68 -2.52
CA LEU A 107 12.06 -2.02 -2.37
C LEU A 107 10.98 -2.96 -1.81
N SER A 108 11.11 -4.24 -2.11
CA SER A 108 10.20 -5.30 -1.67
C SER A 108 10.95 -6.37 -0.91
N PHE A 109 10.34 -6.89 0.16
CA PHE A 109 10.89 -7.95 0.99
C PHE A 109 9.75 -8.79 1.59
N THR A 110 10.13 -9.87 2.27
CA THR A 110 9.19 -10.75 2.96
C THR A 110 9.67 -10.90 4.40
N ASP A 111 8.75 -10.78 5.35
CA ASP A 111 9.07 -11.00 6.76
C ASP A 111 9.22 -12.51 7.08
N PRO A 112 9.70 -12.88 8.28
CA PRO A 112 9.86 -14.28 8.67
C PRO A 112 8.54 -15.08 8.75
N ALA A 113 7.40 -14.40 8.81
CA ALA A 113 6.07 -14.99 8.80
C ALA A 113 5.50 -15.20 7.37
N GLY A 114 6.20 -14.72 6.34
CA GLY A 114 5.79 -14.83 4.95
C GLY A 114 4.93 -13.65 4.45
N ASN A 115 4.73 -12.61 5.26
CA ASN A 115 4.01 -11.42 4.84
C ASN A 115 4.87 -10.60 3.87
N HIS A 116 4.26 -10.15 2.78
CA HIS A 116 4.95 -9.35 1.79
C HIS A 116 4.90 -7.87 2.14
N HIS A 117 6.06 -7.22 2.03
CA HIS A 117 6.23 -5.82 2.36
C HIS A 117 6.88 -5.07 1.21
N GLU A 118 6.45 -3.82 1.06
CA GLU A 118 7.09 -2.83 0.23
C GLU A 118 7.49 -1.66 1.13
N ALA A 119 8.69 -1.11 0.96
CA ALA A 119 9.10 0.15 1.57
C ALA A 119 9.44 1.14 0.46
N TYR A 120 8.97 2.38 0.58
CA TYR A 120 9.07 3.35 -0.52
C TYR A 120 9.31 4.78 0.00
N TRP A 121 9.63 5.70 -0.90
CA TRP A 121 9.62 7.15 -0.63
C TRP A 121 9.06 7.95 -1.80
N GLY A 122 8.57 9.15 -1.50
CA GLY A 122 8.20 10.15 -2.50
C GLY A 122 6.94 9.78 -3.29
N VAL A 123 5.77 9.84 -2.65
CA VAL A 123 4.49 9.63 -3.35
C VAL A 123 4.29 10.68 -4.45
N VAL A 124 3.94 10.23 -5.65
CA VAL A 124 3.60 11.06 -6.80
C VAL A 124 2.11 11.39 -6.77
N SER A 125 1.81 12.55 -6.18
CA SER A 125 0.45 13.08 -6.04
C SER A 125 -0.26 13.26 -7.38
N ASP A 126 -1.59 13.14 -7.34
CA ASP A 126 -2.50 13.51 -8.44
C ASP A 126 -3.03 14.96 -8.29
N PHE A 127 -2.65 15.66 -7.22
CA PHE A 127 -3.15 16.98 -6.81
C PHE A 127 -4.68 17.04 -6.66
N LYS A 128 -5.33 15.91 -6.39
CA LYS A 128 -6.78 15.83 -6.21
C LYS A 128 -7.12 15.53 -4.75
N PRO A 129 -8.09 16.25 -4.15
CA PRO A 129 -8.68 15.84 -2.88
C PRO A 129 -9.52 14.57 -3.05
N LEU A 130 -9.87 13.93 -1.94
CA LEU A 130 -10.86 12.85 -1.92
C LEU A 130 -12.23 13.39 -2.40
N ASN A 131 -12.88 12.64 -3.28
CA ASN A 131 -14.27 12.82 -3.67
C ASN A 131 -15.10 11.57 -3.29
N SER A 132 -15.51 11.50 -2.02
CA SER A 132 -16.22 10.35 -1.48
C SER A 132 -17.63 10.21 -2.07
N PRO A 133 -18.03 9.02 -2.57
CA PRO A 133 -19.39 8.77 -3.04
C PRO A 133 -20.44 8.76 -1.92
N GLN A 134 -20.00 8.60 -0.66
CA GLN A 134 -20.87 8.59 0.53
C GLN A 134 -20.84 9.92 1.31
N ALA A 135 -20.32 10.99 0.68
CA ALA A 135 -20.17 12.31 1.30
C ALA A 135 -19.37 12.29 2.61
N VAL A 136 -18.42 11.36 2.75
CA VAL A 136 -17.45 11.37 3.85
C VAL A 136 -16.62 12.65 3.74
N SER A 137 -16.60 13.45 4.80
CA SER A 137 -15.87 14.73 4.83
C SER A 137 -14.35 14.57 4.87
N GLY A 138 -13.88 13.40 5.32
CA GLY A 138 -12.48 13.01 5.34
C GLY A 138 -12.24 11.85 6.30
N PHE A 139 -11.09 11.20 6.15
CA PHE A 139 -10.60 10.16 7.05
C PHE A 139 -9.47 10.71 7.93
N VAL A 140 -9.24 10.06 9.08
CA VAL A 140 -8.08 10.37 9.92
C VAL A 140 -6.87 9.67 9.32
N THR A 141 -6.11 10.40 8.49
CA THR A 141 -4.87 9.94 7.88
C THR A 141 -3.70 10.90 8.18
N GLY A 142 -3.16 11.59 7.17
CA GLY A 142 -2.01 12.50 7.29
C GLY A 142 -0.77 11.74 7.77
N ASP A 143 -0.12 12.28 8.80
CA ASP A 143 1.10 11.71 9.38
C ASP A 143 0.90 10.31 10.00
N GLN A 144 -0.35 9.89 10.22
CA GLN A 144 -0.69 8.55 10.74
C GLN A 144 -0.76 7.47 9.65
N GLY A 145 -0.67 7.84 8.37
CA GLY A 145 -0.88 6.92 7.25
C GLY A 145 -2.35 6.50 7.10
N LEU A 146 -2.59 5.37 6.44
CA LEU A 146 -3.97 4.89 6.19
C LEU A 146 -4.67 4.31 7.42
N GLY A 147 -3.91 3.99 8.47
CA GLY A 147 -4.39 3.27 9.65
C GLY A 147 -3.35 2.29 10.17
N HIS A 148 -3.81 1.13 10.66
CA HIS A 148 -2.96 0.05 11.18
C HIS A 148 -3.39 -1.30 10.63
N ILE A 149 -2.50 -2.28 10.69
CA ILE A 149 -2.76 -3.66 10.29
C ILE A 149 -2.23 -4.62 11.36
N VAL A 150 -2.95 -5.72 11.57
CA VAL A 150 -2.51 -6.85 12.40
C VAL A 150 -2.19 -8.00 11.47
N LEU A 151 -0.95 -8.48 11.52
CA LEU A 151 -0.45 -9.54 10.64
C LEU A 151 -0.34 -10.87 11.39
N PRO A 152 -0.60 -12.00 10.72
CA PRO A 152 -0.23 -13.30 11.26
C PRO A 152 1.29 -13.39 11.45
N ALA A 153 1.71 -13.75 12.65
CA ALA A 153 3.12 -13.95 13.01
C ALA A 153 3.24 -15.26 13.81
N PRO A 154 3.15 -16.43 13.15
CA PRO A 154 3.24 -17.72 13.83
C PRO A 154 4.60 -17.92 14.51
N ASN A 155 5.65 -17.29 13.99
CA ASN A 155 6.98 -17.22 14.59
C ASN A 155 7.18 -15.85 15.24
N PHE A 156 6.41 -15.60 16.31
CA PHE A 156 6.33 -14.28 16.95
C PHE A 156 7.70 -13.71 17.37
N ASP A 157 8.59 -14.56 17.88
CA ASP A 157 9.92 -14.12 18.33
C ASP A 157 10.86 -13.74 17.18
N ASP A 158 10.60 -14.26 15.97
CA ASP A 158 11.40 -13.98 14.78
C ASP A 158 10.88 -12.75 14.01
N THR A 159 9.66 -12.27 14.30
CA THR A 159 8.94 -11.22 13.56
C THR A 159 9.05 -9.86 14.25
#